data_AF-A0A1F6NVR2-F1
#
_entry.id   AF-A0A1F6NVR2-F1
#
_cell.length_a   1.000
_cell.length_b   1.000
_cell.length_c   1.000
_cell.angle_alpha   90.00
_cell.angle_beta   90.00
_cell.angle_gamma   90.00
#
_symmetry.space_group_name_H-M   'P 1'
#
loop_
_entity.id
_entity.type
_entity.pdbx_description
1 polymer ?
#
loop_
_entity_poly.entity_id
_entity_poly.type
_entity_poly.pdbx_seq_one_letter_code
_entity_poly.pdbx_strand_id
1 'polypeptide(L)'
;MKFTKFLIISALVVMLGVGLFSARQASALDGPDIVGQLGAAGTGAGYTPADVKDPRQIVANIIRVALEFLGMLFFVFTLYAGFLWMTAGGNDEQVTKAKSLLTQAVIGLAIILSAYSITLFAIKLAKGDYTDYWDGQIRRYDLEKAPIYDSDASGVPVGEVNLLRR
;
A
#
# COMPACT_ATOMS: atom_id res chain seq x y z
N MET A 1 33.54 -18.24 -7.41
CA MET A 1 33.05 -17.59 -8.65
C MET A 1 31.73 -18.14 -9.21
N LYS A 2 31.27 -19.35 -8.83
CA LYS A 2 29.97 -19.91 -9.26
C LYS A 2 28.78 -19.41 -8.42
N PHE A 3 28.99 -19.14 -7.13
CA PHE A 3 27.94 -18.74 -6.18
C PHE A 3 27.48 -17.28 -6.33
N THR A 4 28.39 -16.35 -6.63
CA THR A 4 28.04 -14.95 -6.92
C THR A 4 27.18 -14.82 -8.18
N LYS A 5 27.39 -15.68 -9.18
CA LYS A 5 26.53 -15.75 -10.37
C LYS A 5 25.15 -16.30 -10.06
N PHE A 6 25.05 -17.28 -9.15
CA PHE A 6 23.76 -17.85 -8.72
C PHE A 6 22.93 -16.84 -7.92
N LEU A 7 23.57 -16.00 -7.10
CA LEU A 7 22.93 -14.93 -6.32
C LEU A 7 22.45 -13.78 -7.24
N ILE A 8 23.21 -13.43 -8.27
CA ILE A 8 22.78 -12.45 -9.28
C ILE A 8 21.59 -12.99 -10.09
N ILE A 9 21.60 -14.26 -10.46
CA ILE A 9 20.49 -14.89 -11.21
C ILE A 9 19.22 -14.99 -10.34
N SER A 10 19.34 -15.34 -9.05
CA SER A 10 18.16 -15.34 -8.16
C SER A 10 17.61 -13.94 -7.94
N ALA A 11 18.48 -12.93 -7.76
CA ALA A 11 18.06 -11.53 -7.68
C ALA A 11 17.34 -11.08 -8.96
N LEU A 12 17.81 -11.49 -10.13
CA LEU A 12 17.21 -11.13 -11.43
C LEU A 12 15.89 -11.85 -11.68
N VAL A 13 15.77 -13.14 -11.30
CA VAL A 13 14.52 -13.91 -11.37
C VAL A 13 13.46 -13.36 -10.42
N VAL A 14 13.87 -12.97 -9.21
CA VAL A 14 12.97 -12.35 -8.24
C VAL A 14 12.56 -10.94 -8.71
N MET A 15 13.47 -10.17 -9.31
CA MET A 15 13.16 -8.85 -9.89
C MET A 15 12.18 -8.96 -11.07
N LEU A 16 12.29 -10.02 -11.88
CA LEU A 16 11.34 -10.33 -12.97
C LEU A 16 9.99 -10.81 -12.43
N GLY A 17 9.99 -11.60 -11.35
CA GLY A 17 8.79 -12.08 -10.66
C GLY A 17 8.02 -10.96 -9.95
N VAL A 18 8.71 -10.01 -9.32
CA VAL A 18 8.11 -8.79 -8.75
C VAL A 18 7.52 -7.93 -9.86
N GLY A 19 8.19 -7.77 -11.00
CA GLY A 19 7.65 -7.03 -12.14
C GLY A 19 6.30 -7.56 -12.64
N LEU A 20 6.10 -8.88 -12.62
CA LEU A 20 4.82 -9.51 -12.95
C LEU A 20 3.78 -9.40 -11.82
N PHE A 21 4.22 -9.38 -10.55
CA PHE A 21 3.35 -9.21 -9.39
C PHE A 21 2.84 -7.76 -9.25
N SER A 22 3.70 -6.75 -9.45
CA SER A 22 3.33 -5.33 -9.44
C SER A 22 2.44 -4.96 -10.63
N ALA A 23 2.60 -5.61 -11.79
CA ALA A 23 1.68 -5.45 -12.93
C ALA A 23 0.26 -5.99 -12.64
N ARG A 24 0.14 -7.04 -11.83
CA ARG A 24 -1.16 -7.59 -11.38
C ARG A 24 -1.74 -6.89 -10.16
N GLN A 25 -0.91 -6.19 -9.39
CA GLN A 25 -1.32 -5.44 -8.20
C GLN A 25 -1.46 -3.93 -8.50
N ALA A 26 -1.35 -3.52 -9.77
CA ALA A 26 -1.76 -2.20 -10.27
C ALA A 26 -3.28 -2.09 -10.47
N SER A 27 -3.98 -3.22 -10.57
CA SER A 27 -5.45 -3.29 -10.73
C SER A 27 -6.22 -3.44 -9.41
N ALA A 28 -5.57 -3.26 -8.25
CA ALA A 28 -6.21 -3.41 -6.94
C ALA A 28 -5.94 -2.23 -5.99
N LEU A 29 -5.64 -1.04 -6.54
CA LEU A 29 -5.63 0.22 -5.81
C LEU A 29 -6.93 0.99 -6.07
N ASP A 30 -8.07 0.29 -5.94
CA ASP A 30 -9.38 0.91 -5.77
C ASP A 30 -9.50 1.42 -4.33
N GLY A 31 -8.83 2.54 -4.05
CA GLY A 31 -9.26 3.43 -2.98
C GLY A 31 -10.50 4.21 -3.45
N PRO A 32 -11.41 4.64 -2.56
CA PRO A 32 -12.69 5.22 -2.92
C PRO A 32 -12.49 6.43 -3.84
N ASP A 33 -12.89 6.28 -5.10
CA ASP A 33 -13.25 7.29 -6.11
C ASP A 33 -12.48 8.61 -6.21
N ILE A 34 -11.20 8.65 -5.82
CA ILE A 34 -10.33 9.80 -6.17
C ILE A 34 -10.23 9.92 -7.71
N VAL A 35 -10.21 8.78 -8.42
CA VAL A 35 -10.22 8.72 -9.90
C VAL A 35 -11.55 9.20 -10.48
N GLY A 36 -12.67 8.83 -9.86
CA GLY A 36 -14.01 9.26 -10.29
C GLY A 36 -14.26 10.76 -10.08
N GLN A 37 -13.75 11.32 -8.98
CA GLN A 37 -13.89 12.75 -8.67
C GLN A 37 -12.98 13.64 -9.51
N LEU A 38 -11.73 13.22 -9.80
CA LEU A 38 -10.87 13.93 -10.76
C LEU A 38 -11.39 13.82 -12.20
N GLY A 39 -11.99 12.69 -12.58
CA GLY A 39 -12.67 12.53 -13.86
C GLY A 39 -13.87 13.49 -14.01
N ALA A 40 -14.70 13.60 -12.98
CA ALA A 40 -15.84 14.51 -12.96
C ALA A 40 -15.44 16.00 -13.00
N ALA A 41 -14.31 16.37 -12.38
CA ALA A 41 -13.76 17.71 -12.46
C ALA A 41 -13.12 18.02 -13.85
N GLY A 42 -12.55 17.02 -14.52
CA GLY A 42 -11.93 17.15 -15.85
C GLY A 42 -12.92 17.14 -17.02
N THR A 43 -14.10 16.54 -16.86
CA THR A 43 -15.13 16.47 -17.92
C THR A 43 -15.74 17.82 -18.28
N GLY A 44 -15.63 18.85 -17.43
CA GLY A 44 -16.01 20.22 -17.77
C GLY A 44 -15.01 20.95 -18.67
N ALA A 45 -13.81 20.39 -18.86
CA ALA A 45 -12.70 21.01 -19.59
C ALA A 45 -12.24 20.20 -20.83
N GLY A 46 -12.97 19.15 -21.23
CA GLY A 46 -12.73 18.43 -22.48
C GLY A 46 -11.59 17.39 -22.46
N TYR A 47 -11.14 16.94 -21.29
CA TYR A 47 -10.10 15.90 -21.18
C TYR A 47 -10.71 14.50 -21.08
N THR A 48 -10.24 13.57 -21.91
CA THR A 48 -10.58 12.14 -21.84
C THR A 48 -9.90 11.47 -20.63
N PRO A 49 -10.58 10.57 -19.88
CA PRO A 49 -10.05 9.95 -18.65
C PRO A 49 -8.78 9.10 -18.83
N ALA A 50 -8.33 8.88 -20.07
CA ALA A 50 -7.13 8.12 -20.39
C ALA A 50 -5.82 8.92 -20.24
N ASP A 51 -5.88 10.26 -20.28
CA ASP A 51 -4.68 11.12 -20.36
C ASP A 51 -4.36 11.87 -19.07
N VAL A 52 -5.29 11.93 -18.11
CA VAL A 52 -5.06 12.63 -16.84
C VAL A 52 -4.49 11.67 -15.81
N LYS A 53 -3.22 11.28 -15.97
CA LYS A 53 -2.47 10.67 -14.86
C LYS A 53 -2.14 11.77 -13.86
N ASP A 54 -2.91 11.83 -12.78
CA ASP A 54 -2.63 12.72 -11.65
C ASP A 54 -1.16 12.51 -11.23
N PRO A 55 -0.30 13.56 -11.23
CA PRO A 55 1.11 13.45 -10.87
C PRO A 55 1.32 12.74 -9.53
N ARG A 56 0.36 12.86 -8.62
CA ARG A 56 0.35 12.20 -7.31
C ARG A 56 0.33 10.67 -7.43
N GLN A 57 -0.38 10.12 -8.42
CA GLN A 57 -0.44 8.68 -8.68
C GLN A 57 0.86 8.15 -9.28
N ILE A 58 1.50 8.92 -10.17
CA ILE A 58 2.81 8.57 -10.75
C ILE A 58 3.85 8.48 -9.63
N VAL A 59 3.88 9.49 -8.76
CA VAL A 59 4.80 9.54 -7.61
C VAL A 59 4.51 8.40 -6.62
N ALA A 60 3.25 8.13 -6.30
CA ALA A 60 2.87 7.02 -5.42
C ALA A 60 3.31 5.65 -5.97
N ASN A 61 3.17 5.42 -7.29
CA ASN A 61 3.64 4.19 -7.92
C ASN A 61 5.17 4.06 -7.90
N ILE A 62 5.90 5.15 -8.13
CA ILE A 62 7.38 5.15 -8.04
C ILE A 62 7.81 4.82 -6.61
N ILE A 63 7.21 5.47 -5.61
CA ILE A 63 7.51 5.23 -4.19
C ILE A 63 7.23 3.77 -3.84
N ARG A 64 6.10 3.21 -4.27
CA ARG A 64 5.76 1.81 -4.02
C ARG A 64 6.79 0.84 -4.59
N VAL A 65 7.16 0.99 -5.87
CA VAL A 65 8.18 0.13 -6.50
C VAL A 65 9.54 0.29 -5.81
N ALA A 66 9.90 1.51 -5.41
CA ALA A 66 11.11 1.75 -4.64
C ALA A 66 11.07 1.06 -3.28
N LEU A 67 9.95 1.12 -2.54
CA LEU A 67 9.80 0.45 -1.24
C LEU A 67 9.86 -1.08 -1.36
N GLU A 68 9.24 -1.67 -2.38
CA GLU A 68 9.31 -3.11 -2.66
C GLU A 68 10.77 -3.53 -2.94
N PHE A 69 11.48 -2.75 -3.76
CA PHE A 69 12.89 -2.99 -4.08
C PHE A 69 13.81 -2.84 -2.84
N LEU A 70 13.62 -1.79 -2.04
CA LEU A 70 14.39 -1.58 -0.82
C LEU A 70 14.13 -2.71 0.19
N GLY A 71 12.87 -3.08 0.44
CA GLY A 71 12.51 -4.16 1.36
C GLY A 71 13.19 -5.49 0.98
N MET A 72 13.21 -5.81 -0.32
CA MET A 72 13.91 -6.97 -0.85
C MET A 72 15.43 -6.89 -0.64
N LEU A 73 16.04 -5.72 -0.88
CA LEU A 73 17.47 -5.53 -0.70
C LEU A 73 17.89 -5.75 0.77
N PHE A 74 17.14 -5.17 1.72
CA PHE A 74 17.39 -5.36 3.15
C PHE A 74 17.20 -6.82 3.59
N PHE A 75 16.23 -7.53 3.01
CA PHE A 75 16.05 -8.96 3.26
C PHE A 75 17.27 -9.77 2.82
N VAL A 76 17.81 -9.53 1.63
CA VAL A 76 19.03 -10.21 1.14
C VAL A 76 20.25 -9.85 2.00
N PHE A 77 20.39 -8.59 2.41
CA PHE A 77 21.47 -8.20 3.33
C PHE A 77 21.39 -8.88 4.68
N THR A 78 20.19 -9.11 5.20
CA THR A 78 19.99 -9.82 6.47
C THR A 78 20.46 -11.27 6.35
N LEU A 79 20.14 -11.95 5.24
CA LEU A 79 20.63 -13.31 4.96
C LEU A 79 22.16 -13.34 4.80
N TYR A 80 22.74 -12.37 4.09
CA TYR A 80 24.19 -12.26 3.95
C TYR A 80 24.90 -12.03 5.28
N ALA A 81 24.37 -11.15 6.12
CA ALA A 81 24.91 -10.89 7.45
C ALA A 81 24.80 -12.11 8.37
N GLY A 82 23.67 -12.84 8.31
CA GLY A 82 23.48 -14.10 9.02
C GLY A 82 24.48 -15.17 8.59
N PHE A 83 24.71 -15.31 7.28
CA PHE A 83 25.71 -16.24 6.77
C PHE A 83 27.12 -15.86 7.21
N LEU A 84 27.49 -14.57 7.12
CA LEU A 84 28.78 -14.06 7.58
C LEU A 84 29.00 -14.36 9.08
N TRP A 85 27.95 -14.24 9.89
CA TRP A 85 28.00 -14.58 11.31
C TRP A 85 28.22 -16.08 11.54
N MET A 86 27.50 -16.94 10.80
CA MET A 86 27.64 -18.39 10.89
C MET A 86 29.02 -18.89 10.42
N THR A 87 29.61 -18.23 9.43
CA THR A 87 30.93 -18.61 8.89
C THR A 87 32.12 -18.01 9.62
N ALA A 88 31.90 -17.15 10.62
CA ALA A 88 32.97 -16.43 11.30
C ALA A 88 33.95 -17.34 12.08
N GLY A 89 33.55 -18.57 12.41
CA GLY A 89 34.45 -19.62 12.91
C GLY A 89 35.25 -19.25 14.18
N GLY A 90 34.78 -18.29 14.98
CA GLY A 90 35.48 -17.78 16.17
C GLY A 90 36.38 -16.57 15.93
N ASN A 91 36.44 -16.01 14.71
CA ASN A 91 37.11 -14.74 14.45
C ASN A 91 36.22 -13.57 14.94
N ASP A 92 36.61 -12.96 16.04
CA ASP A 92 35.89 -11.84 16.67
C ASP A 92 35.67 -10.64 15.74
N GLU A 93 36.58 -10.40 14.80
CA GLU A 93 36.48 -9.30 13.85
C GLU A 93 35.34 -9.54 12.85
N GLN A 94 35.19 -10.78 12.38
CA GLN A 94 34.08 -11.18 11.51
C GLN A 94 32.75 -11.22 12.25
N VAL A 95 32.75 -11.68 13.51
CA VAL A 95 31.54 -11.67 14.35
C VAL A 95 31.07 -10.23 14.59
N THR A 96 31.98 -9.33 14.91
CA THR A 96 31.67 -7.91 15.14
C THR A 96 31.13 -7.25 13.88
N LYS A 97 31.75 -7.54 12.73
CA LYS A 97 31.30 -7.05 11.43
C LYS A 97 29.91 -7.57 11.07
N ALA A 98 29.64 -8.86 11.27
CA ALA A 98 28.34 -9.46 10.99
C ALA A 98 27.24 -8.91 11.90
N LYS A 99 27.53 -8.73 13.19
CA LYS A 99 26.62 -8.08 14.14
C LYS A 99 26.28 -6.66 13.71
N SER A 100 27.28 -5.85 13.35
CA SER A 100 27.07 -4.48 12.87
C SER A 100 26.18 -4.43 11.62
N LEU A 101 26.39 -5.37 10.68
CA LEU A 101 25.58 -5.46 9.48
C LEU A 101 24.12 -5.86 9.79
N LEU A 102 23.92 -6.78 10.73
CA LEU A 102 22.59 -7.17 11.21
C LEU A 102 21.86 -6.00 11.87
N THR A 103 22.51 -5.24 12.76
CA THR A 103 21.87 -4.09 13.40
C THR A 103 21.47 -3.04 12.38
N GLN A 104 22.34 -2.74 11.41
CA GLN A 104 22.03 -1.79 10.33
C GLN A 104 20.85 -2.28 9.47
N ALA A 105 20.80 -3.57 9.14
CA ALA A 105 19.71 -4.16 8.38
C ALA A 105 18.37 -4.09 9.13
N VAL A 106 18.37 -4.40 10.43
CA VAL A 106 17.17 -4.33 11.29
C VAL A 106 16.67 -2.89 11.42
N ILE A 107 17.56 -1.91 11.61
CA ILE A 107 17.19 -0.49 11.68
C ILE A 107 16.58 -0.03 10.36
N GLY A 108 17.19 -0.41 9.22
CA GLY A 108 16.63 -0.11 7.90
C GLY A 108 15.23 -0.69 7.70
N LEU A 109 15.02 -1.94 8.10
CA LEU A 109 13.71 -2.60 8.04
C LEU A 109 12.68 -1.89 8.94
N ALA A 110 13.07 -1.52 10.17
CA ALA A 110 12.21 -0.80 11.09
C ALA A 110 11.77 0.56 10.54
N ILE A 111 12.66 1.29 9.85
CA ILE A 111 12.34 2.58 9.20
C ILE A 111 11.30 2.38 8.09
N ILE A 112 11.47 1.36 7.24
CA ILE A 112 10.52 1.07 6.14
C ILE A 112 9.13 0.74 6.69
N LEU A 113 9.06 -0.14 7.70
CA LEU A 113 7.80 -0.51 8.35
C LEU A 113 7.12 0.68 9.03
N SER A 114 7.91 1.54 9.66
CA SER A 114 7.43 2.76 10.31
C SER A 114 6.90 3.76 9.28
N ALA A 115 7.64 4.01 8.20
CA ALA A 115 7.22 4.89 7.11
C ALA A 115 5.91 4.42 6.47
N TYR A 116 5.76 3.11 6.25
CA TYR A 116 4.53 2.52 5.73
C TYR A 116 3.35 2.71 6.70
N SER A 117 3.55 2.45 7.99
CA SER A 117 2.53 2.65 9.03
C SER A 117 2.08 4.12 9.11
N ILE A 118 3.04 5.05 9.09
CA ILE A 118 2.75 6.49 9.12
C ILE A 118 2.00 6.91 7.86
N THR A 119 2.37 6.39 6.69
CA THR A 119 1.69 6.71 5.42
C THR A 119 0.23 6.26 5.46
N LEU A 120 -0.05 5.05 5.95
CA LEU A 120 -1.41 4.56 6.13
C LEU A 120 -2.20 5.40 7.13
N PHE A 121 -1.57 5.78 8.24
CA PHE A 121 -2.19 6.65 9.23
C PHE A 121 -2.52 8.03 8.66
N ALA A 122 -1.60 8.64 7.92
CA ALA A 122 -1.79 9.93 7.27
C ALA A 122 -2.92 9.88 6.22
N ILE A 123 -3.01 8.81 5.44
CA ILE A 123 -4.09 8.61 4.47
C ILE A 123 -5.44 8.47 5.18
N LYS A 124 -5.50 7.68 6.27
CA LYS A 124 -6.72 7.52 7.06
C LYS A 124 -7.19 8.85 7.64
N LEU A 125 -6.27 9.62 8.21
CA LEU A 125 -6.58 10.94 8.75
C LEU A 125 -7.04 11.92 7.66
N ALA A 126 -6.35 11.96 6.52
CA ALA A 126 -6.67 12.86 5.42
C ALA A 126 -8.01 12.54 4.75
N LYS A 127 -8.45 11.29 4.77
CA LYS A 127 -9.75 10.90 4.23
C LYS A 127 -10.91 11.35 5.10
N GLY A 128 -10.71 11.66 6.39
CA GLY A 128 -11.79 12.13 7.29
C GLY A 128 -12.92 11.11 7.51
N ASP A 129 -12.93 10.02 6.75
CA ASP A 129 -13.85 8.91 6.86
C ASP A 129 -13.44 8.10 8.09
N TYR A 130 -14.28 8.14 9.13
CA TYR A 130 -14.38 7.02 10.04
C TYR A 130 -14.73 5.82 9.14
N THR A 131 -13.73 4.99 8.85
CA THR A 131 -13.94 3.75 8.13
C THR A 131 -14.82 2.87 9.00
N ASP A 132 -16.13 3.02 8.84
CA ASP A 132 -17.09 2.04 9.29
C ASP A 132 -16.83 0.79 8.44
N TYR A 133 -16.29 -0.24 9.08
CA TYR A 133 -16.17 -1.58 8.49
C TYR A 133 -17.55 -2.25 8.44
N TRP A 134 -18.52 -1.58 7.81
CA TRP A 134 -19.79 -2.15 7.40
C TRP A 134 -19.92 -1.92 5.89
N ASP A 135 -19.75 -3.01 5.12
CA ASP A 135 -20.28 -3.20 3.76
C ASP A 135 -19.51 -2.67 2.52
N GLY A 136 -18.46 -1.85 2.62
CA GLY A 136 -17.54 -1.63 1.48
C GLY A 136 -18.17 -1.15 0.14
N GLN A 137 -19.31 -0.45 0.20
CA GLN A 137 -20.04 0.09 -0.97
C GLN A 137 -20.34 1.58 -0.75
N ILE A 138 -20.09 2.42 -1.76
CA ILE A 138 -20.53 3.83 -1.75
C ILE A 138 -22.05 3.86 -1.97
N ARG A 139 -22.82 3.85 -0.88
CA ARG A 139 -24.28 4.05 -0.96
C ARG A 139 -24.56 5.54 -1.07
N ARG A 140 -24.98 5.97 -2.27
CA ARG A 140 -25.54 7.31 -2.46
C ARG A 140 -26.83 7.36 -1.66
N TYR A 141 -26.83 8.07 -0.53
CA TYR A 141 -28.04 8.30 0.24
C TYR A 141 -28.97 9.15 -0.62
N ASP A 142 -30.07 8.55 -1.06
CA ASP A 142 -31.14 9.25 -1.77
C ASP A 142 -31.82 10.20 -0.79
N LEU A 143 -31.41 11.47 -0.78
CA LEU A 143 -31.95 12.51 0.11
C LEU A 143 -33.41 12.85 -0.19
N GLU A 144 -33.98 12.31 -1.28
CA GLU A 144 -35.41 12.40 -1.55
C GLU A 144 -36.22 11.50 -0.63
N LYS A 145 -35.68 10.33 -0.24
CA LYS A 145 -36.39 9.31 0.53
C LYS A 145 -35.56 8.86 1.72
N ALA A 146 -35.93 9.30 2.91
CA ALA A 146 -35.31 8.81 4.13
C ALA A 146 -36.08 7.60 4.67
N PRO A 147 -35.42 6.43 4.82
CA PRO A 147 -36.00 5.31 5.55
C PRO A 147 -36.24 5.70 7.00
N ILE A 148 -37.45 5.43 7.49
CA ILE A 148 -37.82 5.56 8.90
C ILE A 148 -37.43 4.27 9.59
N TYR A 149 -36.62 4.39 10.63
CA TYR A 149 -36.33 3.29 11.55
C TYR A 149 -37.16 3.46 12.81
N ASP A 150 -37.72 2.36 13.30
CA ASP A 150 -38.27 2.34 14.65
C ASP A 150 -37.10 2.28 15.66
N SER A 151 -37.38 2.68 16.88
CA SER A 151 -36.46 2.54 18.02
C SER A 151 -36.23 1.09 18.45
N ASP A 152 -36.83 0.12 17.76
CA ASP A 152 -36.52 -1.28 17.96
C ASP A 152 -35.12 -1.59 17.40
N ALA A 153 -34.36 -2.44 18.09
CA ALA A 153 -32.99 -2.76 17.68
C ALA A 153 -32.93 -3.63 16.40
N SER A 154 -34.01 -3.69 15.62
CA SER A 154 -34.15 -4.54 14.45
C SER A 154 -33.31 -4.04 13.26
N GLY A 155 -33.05 -2.73 13.20
CA GLY A 155 -32.37 -2.10 12.06
C GLY A 155 -33.14 -2.25 10.74
N VAL A 156 -34.42 -2.64 10.78
CA VAL A 156 -35.26 -2.79 9.60
C VAL A 156 -36.07 -1.50 9.42
N PRO A 157 -36.05 -0.87 8.23
CA PRO A 157 -36.85 0.32 7.99
C PRO A 157 -38.34 -0.04 7.98
N VAL A 158 -39.13 0.70 8.76
CA VAL A 158 -40.59 0.53 8.91
C VAL A 158 -41.38 1.40 7.95
N GLY A 159 -40.72 2.32 7.24
CA GLY A 159 -41.36 3.15 6.21
C GLY A 159 -40.35 4.06 5.51
N GLU A 160 -40.83 4.88 4.58
CA GLU A 160 -40.03 5.89 3.89
C GLU A 160 -40.77 7.23 3.92
N VAL A 161 -40.07 8.32 4.23
CA VAL A 161 -40.59 9.69 4.12
C VAL A 161 -39.93 10.42 2.97
N ASN A 162 -40.75 11.07 2.15
CA ASN A 162 -40.25 11.95 1.11
C ASN A 162 -39.90 13.32 1.72
N LEU A 163 -38.61 13.64 1.79
CA LEU A 163 -38.13 14.87 2.44
C LEU A 163 -38.32 16.12 1.57
N LEU A 164 -38.67 15.97 0.29
CA LEU A 164 -38.77 17.06 -0.68
C LEU A 164 -40.20 17.51 -0.98
N ARG A 165 -41.22 16.83 -0.45
CA ARG A 165 -42.62 17.24 -0.60
C ARG A 165 -43.09 17.97 0.66
N ARG A 166 -43.02 19.31 0.64
CA ARG A 166 -43.74 20.18 1.61
C ARG A 166 -45.24 20.15 1.36
#